data_AF-A0A7S3N7D0-F1
#
_entry.id   AF-A0A7S3N7D0-F1
#
_cell.length_a   1.000
_cell.length_b   1.000
_cell.length_c   1.000
_cell.angle_alpha   90.00
_cell.angle_beta   90.00
_cell.angle_gamma   90.00
#
_symmetry.space_group_name_H-M   'P 1'
#
loop_
_entity.id
_entity.type
_entity.pdbx_description
1 polymer ?
#
loop_
_entity_poly.entity_id
_entity_poly.type
_entity_poly.pdbx_seq_one_letter_code
_entity_poly.pdbx_strand_id
1 'polypeptide(L)'
;MCKGFTAYDFTMIKQNLLAFFQDRHVKVSLFIQEKIQSLDGTLNIFYTGIGPIFSQKPGKVTYYNKGKVRETDELTIESAEEYEKNPFTKRLQGATDECLGMNMYAENRGALCSRPKPKDDSKEDEGHKPVAKKAIEKIEETKDDQKYS
;
A
#
# COMPACT_ATOMS: atom_id res chain seq x y z
N MET A 1 28.61 5.65 16.55
CA MET A 1 27.74 6.56 15.77
C MET A 1 26.29 6.13 16.02
N CYS A 2 25.47 6.97 16.66
CA CYS A 2 24.05 6.67 16.84
C CYS A 2 23.38 6.66 15.45
N LYS A 3 22.85 5.51 15.04
CA LYS A 3 22.05 5.41 13.80
C LYS A 3 20.85 6.33 13.98
N GLY A 4 20.72 7.34 13.12
CA GLY A 4 19.56 8.24 13.13
C GLY A 4 18.30 7.48 12.71
N PHE A 5 17.15 7.86 13.29
CA PHE A 5 15.84 7.29 12.98
C PHE A 5 15.54 7.38 11.47
N THR A 6 15.33 6.24 10.82
CA THR A 6 15.15 6.14 9.37
C THR A 6 13.67 6.00 8.98
N ALA A 7 13.38 6.20 7.69
CA ALA A 7 12.04 5.95 7.12
C ALA A 7 11.56 4.51 7.34
N TYR A 8 12.50 3.57 7.32
CA TYR A 8 12.24 2.17 7.61
C TYR A 8 11.80 1.98 9.05
N ASP A 9 12.55 2.51 10.03
CA ASP A 9 12.23 2.37 11.46
C ASP A 9 10.82 2.89 11.78
N PHE A 10 10.47 4.03 11.20
CA PHE A 10 9.15 4.62 11.32
C PHE A 10 8.03 3.75 10.73
N THR A 11 8.24 3.22 9.53
CA THR A 11 7.26 2.35 8.86
C THR A 11 7.08 1.05 9.64
N MET A 12 8.15 0.51 10.21
CA MET A 12 8.11 -0.68 11.05
C MET A 12 7.33 -0.46 12.34
N ILE A 13 7.49 0.70 12.99
CA ILE A 13 6.67 1.08 14.16
C ILE A 13 5.19 1.20 13.76
N LYS A 14 4.88 1.86 12.64
CA LYS A 14 3.50 1.97 12.14
C LYS A 14 2.87 0.59 11.93
N GLN A 15 3.57 -0.32 11.24
CA GLN A 15 3.08 -1.67 10.99
C GLN A 15 2.84 -2.45 12.28
N ASN A 16 3.78 -2.40 13.23
CA ASN A 16 3.62 -3.07 14.52
C ASN A 16 2.44 -2.54 15.33
N LEU A 17 2.24 -1.21 15.34
CA LEU A 17 1.07 -0.61 16.01
C LEU A 17 -0.23 -1.05 15.35
N LEU A 18 -0.30 -1.01 14.02
CA LEU A 18 -1.50 -1.44 13.29
C LEU A 18 -1.84 -2.90 13.57
N ALA A 19 -0.87 -3.80 13.51
CA ALA A 19 -1.06 -5.21 13.84
C ALA A 19 -1.56 -5.41 15.28
N PHE A 20 -0.95 -4.72 16.25
CA PHE A 20 -1.38 -4.79 17.64
C PHE A 20 -2.83 -4.34 17.84
N PHE A 21 -3.26 -3.25 17.17
CA PHE A 21 -4.62 -2.75 17.30
C PHE A 21 -5.65 -3.55 16.52
N GLN A 22 -5.25 -4.18 15.40
CA GLN A 22 -6.13 -5.04 14.62
C GLN A 22 -6.66 -6.21 15.46
N ASP A 23 -5.80 -6.92 16.18
CA ASP A 23 -6.24 -8.12 16.94
C ASP A 23 -7.04 -7.77 18.20
N ARG A 24 -6.93 -6.54 18.71
CA ARG A 24 -7.56 -6.12 19.96
C ARG A 24 -8.99 -5.62 19.77
N HIS A 25 -9.40 -5.27 18.55
CA HIS A 25 -10.72 -4.71 18.21
C HIS A 25 -11.18 -3.59 19.16
N VAL A 26 -10.26 -2.71 19.58
CA VAL A 26 -10.58 -1.63 20.53
C VAL A 26 -11.44 -0.58 19.83
N LYS A 27 -12.70 -0.45 20.23
CA LYS A 27 -13.65 0.50 19.63
C LYS A 27 -13.37 1.91 20.10
N VAL A 28 -13.06 2.79 19.14
CA VAL A 28 -12.86 4.22 19.40
C VAL A 28 -13.95 4.97 18.67
N SER A 29 -14.84 5.63 19.42
CA SER A 29 -16.01 6.32 18.87
C SER A 29 -15.64 7.32 17.77
N LEU A 30 -14.54 8.05 17.97
CA LEU A 30 -14.04 9.02 17.00
C LEU A 30 -13.60 8.34 15.68
N PHE A 31 -12.96 7.17 15.74
CA PHE A 31 -12.53 6.46 14.53
C PHE A 31 -13.72 5.88 13.76
N ILE A 32 -14.75 5.46 14.48
CA ILE A 32 -16.01 5.01 13.87
C ILE A 32 -16.73 6.18 13.18
N GLN A 33 -16.81 7.34 13.84
CA GLN A 33 -17.38 8.57 13.26
C GLN A 33 -16.63 8.99 11.99
N GLU A 34 -15.31 8.85 11.98
CA GLU A 34 -14.46 9.20 10.83
C GLU A 34 -14.33 8.06 9.80
N LYS A 35 -15.06 6.95 9.94
CA LYS A 35 -14.98 5.75 9.08
C LYS A 35 -13.58 5.13 8.96
N ILE A 36 -12.68 5.46 9.88
CA ILE A 36 -11.36 4.83 10.02
C ILE A 36 -11.52 3.41 10.58
N GLN A 37 -12.60 3.18 11.34
CA GLN A 37 -12.90 1.90 11.96
C GLN A 37 -14.35 1.52 11.67
N SER A 38 -14.58 0.22 11.46
CA SER A 38 -15.93 -0.35 11.41
C SER A 38 -16.55 -0.45 12.81
N LEU A 39 -17.88 -0.60 12.90
CA LEU A 39 -18.58 -0.72 14.19
C LEU A 39 -18.11 -1.91 15.03
N ASP A 40 -17.51 -2.91 14.38
CA ASP A 40 -16.96 -4.11 15.01
C ASP A 40 -15.59 -3.91 15.64
N GLY A 41 -14.94 -2.75 15.41
CA GLY A 41 -13.61 -2.45 15.93
C GLY A 41 -12.47 -2.75 14.95
N THR A 42 -12.77 -3.20 13.73
CA THR A 42 -11.78 -3.44 12.68
C THR A 42 -11.35 -2.12 12.04
N LEU A 43 -10.05 -1.90 11.88
CA LEU A 43 -9.50 -0.74 11.19
C LEU A 43 -9.65 -0.88 9.67
N ASN A 44 -10.17 0.15 9.02
CA ASN A 44 -10.32 0.24 7.57
C ASN A 44 -9.00 0.75 6.96
N ILE A 45 -8.41 -0.05 6.08
CA ILE A 45 -7.19 0.31 5.34
C ILE A 45 -7.61 0.81 3.96
N PHE A 46 -7.25 2.05 3.65
CA PHE A 46 -7.42 2.61 2.31
C PHE A 46 -6.23 2.22 1.44
N TYR A 47 -6.50 1.72 0.24
CA TYR A 47 -5.47 1.39 -0.77
C TYR A 47 -5.13 2.58 -1.69
N THR A 48 -5.83 3.69 -1.50
CA THR A 48 -5.78 4.88 -2.35
C THR A 48 -4.87 5.96 -1.74
N GLY A 49 -4.32 6.84 -2.59
CA GLY A 49 -3.50 7.97 -2.17
C GLY A 49 -1.99 7.69 -2.18
N ILE A 50 -1.26 8.46 -1.37
CA ILE A 50 0.20 8.50 -1.38
C ILE A 50 0.78 7.21 -0.80
N GLY A 51 1.55 6.49 -1.63
CA GLY A 51 2.22 5.26 -1.24
C GLY A 51 3.36 5.46 -0.23
N PRO A 52 3.94 4.37 0.29
CA PRO A 52 5.13 4.42 1.14
C PRO A 52 6.34 5.10 0.47
N ILE A 53 7.29 5.57 1.28
CA ILE A 53 8.56 6.11 0.76
C ILE A 53 9.28 5.00 -0.01
N PHE A 54 9.75 5.32 -1.22
CA PHE A 54 10.36 4.38 -2.18
C PHE A 54 9.43 3.32 -2.77
N SER A 55 8.11 3.41 -2.56
CA SER A 55 7.19 2.47 -3.21
C SER A 55 7.12 2.69 -4.72
N GLN A 56 6.91 1.59 -5.43
CA GLN A 56 6.58 1.58 -6.85
C GLN A 56 5.08 1.31 -7.00
N LYS A 57 4.52 1.75 -8.13
CA LYS A 57 3.12 1.44 -8.45
C LYS A 57 2.94 -0.08 -8.47
N PRO A 58 1.97 -0.63 -7.72
CA PRO A 58 1.70 -2.07 -7.77
C PRO A 58 1.24 -2.47 -9.19
N GLY A 59 1.57 -3.71 -9.58
CA GLY A 59 1.27 -4.25 -10.91
C GLY A 59 2.45 -4.24 -11.89
N LYS A 60 3.58 -3.60 -11.55
CA LYS A 60 4.80 -3.66 -12.37
C LYS A 60 5.62 -4.91 -12.07
N VAL A 61 5.83 -5.77 -13.06
CA VAL A 61 6.70 -6.94 -12.99
C VAL A 61 7.95 -6.67 -13.82
N THR A 62 9.14 -6.81 -13.24
CA THR A 62 10.41 -6.55 -13.94
C THR A 62 11.28 -7.80 -13.91
N TYR A 63 11.62 -8.31 -15.10
CA TYR A 63 12.49 -9.46 -15.25
C TYR A 63 13.94 -9.00 -15.36
N TYR A 64 14.81 -9.61 -14.57
CA TYR A 64 16.24 -9.30 -14.56
C TYR A 64 17.05 -10.49 -15.08
N ASN A 65 18.04 -10.23 -15.93
CA ASN A 65 19.03 -11.22 -16.35
C ASN A 65 20.44 -10.65 -16.17
N LYS A 66 21.30 -11.35 -15.42
CA LYS A 66 22.67 -10.93 -15.10
C LYS A 66 22.77 -9.46 -14.62
N GLY A 67 21.81 -9.03 -13.79
CA GLY A 67 21.76 -7.68 -13.22
C GLY A 67 21.26 -6.58 -14.17
N LYS A 68 20.85 -6.92 -15.40
CA LYS A 68 20.20 -5.99 -16.34
C LYS A 68 18.72 -6.30 -16.46
N VAL A 69 17.90 -5.25 -16.58
CA VAL A 69 16.47 -5.39 -16.89
C VAL A 69 16.33 -5.98 -18.29
N ARG A 70 15.65 -7.12 -18.40
CA ARG A 70 15.37 -7.78 -19.68
C ARG A 70 14.02 -7.35 -20.24
N GLU A 71 13.02 -7.33 -19.38
CA GLU A 71 11.62 -7.10 -19.77
C GLU A 71 10.86 -6.52 -18.59
N THR A 72 9.81 -5.76 -18.87
CA THR A 72 8.93 -5.17 -17.87
C THR A 72 7.50 -5.33 -18.35
N ASP A 73 6.71 -6.07 -17.57
CA ASP A 73 5.28 -6.22 -17.79
C ASP A 73 4.52 -5.33 -16.82
N GLU A 74 3.40 -4.79 -17.26
CA GLU A 74 2.48 -4.01 -16.42
C GLU A 74 1.13 -4.70 -16.38
N LEU A 75 0.69 -5.05 -15.17
CA LEU A 75 -0.64 -5.55 -14.87
C LEU A 75 -1.50 -4.37 -14.39
N THR A 76 -2.63 -4.15 -15.05
CA THR A 76 -3.65 -3.22 -14.59
C THR A 76 -4.37 -3.84 -13.38
N ILE A 77 -4.21 -3.21 -12.23
CA ILE A 77 -4.91 -3.55 -11.00
C ILE A 77 -5.83 -2.36 -10.68
N GLU A 78 -7.13 -2.60 -10.51
CA GLU A 78 -8.11 -1.55 -10.22
C GLU A 78 -7.75 -0.78 -8.94
N SER A 79 -7.28 -1.48 -7.91
CA SER A 79 -6.81 -0.86 -6.67
C SER A 79 -5.54 -0.01 -6.84
N ALA A 80 -4.81 -0.14 -7.95
CA ALA A 80 -3.60 0.63 -8.22
C ALA A 80 -3.88 1.90 -9.02
N GLU A 81 -5.12 2.16 -9.44
CA GLU A 81 -5.46 3.34 -10.25
C GLU A 81 -5.24 4.65 -9.50
N GLU A 82 -5.61 4.68 -8.22
CA GLU A 82 -5.48 5.85 -7.34
C GLU A 82 -4.16 5.89 -6.57
N TYR A 83 -3.17 5.12 -7.02
CA TYR A 83 -1.84 5.15 -6.41
C TYR A 83 -1.12 6.46 -6.76
N GLU A 84 -0.72 7.20 -5.73
CA GLU A 84 0.16 8.35 -5.88
C GLU A 84 1.56 8.02 -5.37
N LYS A 85 2.58 8.34 -6.16
CA LYS A 85 3.97 8.12 -5.74
C LYS A 85 4.34 9.10 -4.63
N ASN A 86 4.97 8.60 -3.57
CA ASN A 86 5.46 9.44 -2.50
C ASN A 86 6.49 10.48 -3.01
N PRO A 87 6.25 11.80 -2.83
CA PRO A 87 7.19 12.83 -3.24
C PRO A 87 8.47 12.83 -2.39
N PHE A 88 8.42 12.28 -1.17
CA PHE A 88 9.56 12.23 -0.28
C PHE A 88 10.47 11.04 -0.63
N THR A 89 11.75 11.35 -0.85
CA THR A 89 12.77 10.38 -1.30
C THR A 89 14.02 10.35 -0.42
N LYS A 90 14.08 11.15 0.65
CA LYS A 90 15.17 11.17 1.64
C LYS A 90 14.61 11.01 3.05
N ARG A 91 15.50 10.84 4.05
CA ARG A 91 15.21 10.66 5.49
C ARG A 91 14.00 11.49 5.92
N LEU A 92 13.26 11.03 6.95
CA LEU A 92 12.07 11.64 7.57
C LEU A 92 12.09 13.16 7.84
N GLN A 93 13.20 13.88 7.62
CA GLN A 93 13.25 15.33 7.59
C GLN A 93 12.29 15.89 6.54
N GLY A 94 11.18 16.45 7.02
CA GLY A 94 10.13 17.01 6.18
C GLY A 94 9.19 15.99 5.54
N ALA A 95 9.34 14.68 5.82
CA ALA A 95 8.50 13.61 5.28
C ALA A 95 7.49 13.06 6.29
N THR A 96 7.30 13.75 7.42
CA THR A 96 6.18 13.48 8.31
C THR A 96 4.92 13.90 7.59
N ASP A 97 4.09 12.92 7.26
CA ASP A 97 2.67 13.12 6.93
C ASP A 97 2.12 14.17 7.90
N GLU A 98 1.72 15.32 7.34
CA GLU A 98 1.43 16.56 8.08
C GLU A 98 0.36 16.31 9.15
N CYS A 99 -0.41 15.24 9.00
CA CYS A 99 -1.52 14.84 9.85
C CYS A 99 -1.13 14.02 11.08
N LEU A 100 0.10 13.52 11.17
CA LEU A 100 0.51 12.66 12.29
C LEU A 100 0.76 13.48 13.56
N GLY A 101 0.20 13.01 14.68
CA GLY A 101 0.35 13.66 15.98
C GLY A 101 -0.52 14.91 16.16
N MET A 102 -1.35 15.27 15.17
CA MET A 102 -2.35 16.31 15.34
C MET A 102 -3.43 15.89 16.33
N ASN A 103 -3.99 16.88 17.03
CA ASN A 103 -5.07 16.65 17.97
C ASN A 103 -6.35 16.23 17.23
N MET A 104 -6.71 14.96 17.42
CA MET A 104 -7.95 14.35 16.94
C MET A 104 -9.22 14.85 17.66
N TYR A 105 -9.18 15.95 18.38
CA TYR A 105 -10.36 16.65 18.91
C TYR A 105 -10.48 18.08 18.38
N ALA A 106 -9.52 18.56 17.58
CA ALA A 106 -9.56 19.92 17.06
C ALA A 106 -10.68 20.11 16.03
N GLU A 107 -11.31 21.30 16.05
CA GLU A 107 -12.49 21.64 15.22
C GLU A 107 -12.16 21.85 13.73
N ASN A 108 -10.92 22.24 13.39
CA ASN A 108 -10.49 22.57 12.01
C ASN A 108 -9.57 21.51 11.37
N ARG A 109 -9.92 20.22 11.47
CA ARG A 109 -9.11 19.13 10.90
C ARG A 109 -9.31 18.88 9.40
N GLY A 110 -10.45 19.25 8.85
CA GLY A 110 -10.91 18.81 7.52
C GLY A 110 -10.11 19.31 6.32
N ALA A 111 -9.26 20.34 6.49
CA ALA A 111 -8.60 21.00 5.35
C ALA A 111 -7.19 20.48 5.03
N LEU A 112 -6.45 19.99 6.03
CA LEU A 112 -5.05 19.55 5.86
C LEU A 112 -4.91 18.04 5.65
N CYS A 113 -5.93 17.28 6.06
CA CYS A 113 -5.85 15.84 6.26
C CYS A 113 -7.03 15.08 5.66
N SER A 114 -7.52 15.51 4.49
CA SER A 114 -8.59 14.81 3.79
C SER A 114 -8.07 13.46 3.29
N ARG A 115 -8.29 12.41 4.08
CA ARG A 115 -8.03 11.03 3.65
C ARG A 115 -8.86 10.74 2.40
N PRO A 116 -8.32 9.99 1.44
CA PRO A 116 -9.08 9.61 0.27
C PRO A 116 -10.30 8.82 0.74
N LYS A 117 -11.47 9.24 0.26
CA LYS A 117 -12.74 8.60 0.62
C LYS A 117 -12.83 7.28 -0.13
N PRO A 118 -13.25 6.18 0.53
CA PRO A 118 -13.54 4.96 -0.20
C PRO A 118 -14.64 5.24 -1.23
N LYS A 119 -14.50 4.67 -2.43
CA LYS A 119 -15.58 4.62 -3.41
C LYS A 119 -16.72 3.78 -2.80
N ASP A 120 -17.98 4.18 -3.03
CA ASP A 120 -19.13 3.37 -2.59
C ASP A 120 -19.18 2.06 -3.39
N ASP A 121 -18.86 0.94 -2.74
CA ASP A 121 -18.77 -0.41 -3.35
C ASP A 121 -20.14 -1.04 -3.70
N SER A 122 -21.14 -0.24 -4.08
CA SER A 122 -22.49 -0.73 -4.44
C SER A 122 -22.61 -1.26 -5.88
N LYS A 123 -21.51 -1.72 -6.49
CA LYS A 123 -21.53 -2.36 -7.81
C LYS A 123 -20.89 -3.75 -7.72
N GLU A 124 -21.69 -4.75 -8.05
CA GLU A 124 -21.36 -6.17 -8.03
C GLU A 124 -20.16 -6.48 -8.95
N ASP A 125 -19.22 -7.26 -8.43
CA ASP A 125 -18.01 -7.76 -9.10
C ASP A 125 -18.38 -8.76 -10.21
N GLU A 126 -18.49 -8.29 -11.46
CA GLU A 126 -18.51 -9.20 -12.61
C GLU A 126 -17.07 -9.63 -12.98
N GLY A 127 -16.72 -10.85 -12.56
CA GLY A 127 -15.92 -11.75 -13.39
C GLY A 127 -14.39 -11.59 -13.36
N HIS A 128 -13.76 -12.07 -12.29
CA HIS A 128 -12.31 -12.33 -12.27
C HIS A 128 -11.93 -13.48 -13.23
N LYS A 129 -11.32 -13.17 -14.38
CA LYS A 129 -10.67 -14.17 -15.25
C LYS A 129 -9.24 -14.47 -14.75
N PRO A 130 -8.83 -15.76 -14.63
CA PRO A 130 -7.54 -16.12 -14.02
C PRO A 130 -6.37 -15.94 -15.00
N VAL A 131 -5.68 -14.79 -14.91
CA VAL A 131 -4.41 -14.52 -15.63
C VAL A 131 -3.24 -15.32 -15.03
N ALA A 132 -3.37 -15.80 -13.79
CA ALA A 132 -2.36 -16.59 -13.08
C ALA A 132 -1.91 -17.86 -13.83
N LYS A 133 -2.73 -18.42 -14.74
CA LYS A 133 -2.35 -19.61 -15.51
C LYS A 133 -1.33 -19.32 -16.62
N LYS A 134 -1.41 -18.14 -17.27
CA LYS A 134 -0.52 -17.79 -18.40
C LYS A 134 0.93 -17.48 -17.97
N ALA A 135 1.13 -16.99 -16.75
CA ALA A 135 2.46 -16.72 -16.22
C ALA A 135 3.21 -18.01 -15.83
N ILE A 136 2.48 -19.04 -15.39
CA ILE A 136 3.06 -20.35 -15.06
C ILE A 136 3.47 -21.09 -16.34
N GLU A 137 2.62 -21.09 -17.37
CA GLU A 137 2.91 -21.73 -18.67
C GLU A 137 4.19 -21.21 -19.33
N LYS A 138 4.43 -19.88 -19.31
CA LYS A 138 5.65 -19.28 -19.88
C LYS A 138 6.94 -19.62 -19.12
N ILE A 139 6.84 -19.92 -17.82
CA ILE A 139 7.98 -20.35 -17.00
C ILE A 139 8.30 -21.83 -17.28
N GLU A 140 7.31 -22.63 -17.69
CA GLU A 140 7.51 -24.03 -18.06
C GLU A 140 8.13 -24.15 -19.46
N GLU A 141 7.70 -23.35 -20.44
CA GLU A 141 8.31 -23.32 -21.79
C GLU A 141 9.81 -22.97 -21.77
N THR A 142 10.23 -22.06 -20.88
CA THR A 142 11.65 -21.67 -20.77
C THR A 142 12.54 -22.70 -20.07
N LYS A 143 11.97 -23.73 -19.43
CA LYS A 143 12.72 -24.83 -18.83
C LYS A 143 13.02 -25.95 -19.81
N ASP A 144 12.18 -26.15 -20.82
CA ASP A 144 12.36 -27.22 -21.81
C ASP A 144 13.46 -26.90 -22.83
N ASP A 145 13.70 -25.61 -23.11
CA ASP A 145 14.80 -25.16 -23.98
C ASP A 145 16.20 -25.32 -23.38
N GLN A 146 16.33 -25.57 -22.07
CA GLN A 146 17.62 -25.77 -21.40
C GLN A 146 18.03 -27.24 -21.26
N LYS A 147 17.22 -28.20 -21.76
CA LYS A 147 17.49 -29.63 -21.61
C LYS A 147 18.25 -30.27 -22.78
N TYR A 148 18.52 -29.50 -23.84
CA TYR A 148 19.36 -29.89 -24.97
C TYR A 148 20.39 -28.79 -25.28
N SER A 149 21.39 -28.63 -24.41
CA SER A 149 22.68 -28.06 -24.78
C SER A 149 23.80 -28.61 -23.91
#